data_AF-A0A7X3L3X0-F1
#
_entry.id   AF-A0A7X3L3X0-F1
#
_cell.length_a   1.000
_cell.length_b   1.000
_cell.length_c   1.000
_cell.angle_alpha   90.00
_cell.angle_beta   90.00
_cell.angle_gamma   90.00
#
_symmetry.space_group_name_H-M   'P 1'
#
loop_
_entity.id
_entity.type
_entity.pdbx_description
1 polymer ?
#
loop_
_entity_poly.entity_id
_entity_poly.type
_entity_poly.pdbx_seq_one_letter_code
_entity_poly.pdbx_strand_id
1 'polypeptide(L)' 'MPLPPEVQMFVNIARERDRGDLLFPSVDVPGPLGSLIRQPNPAAVRAREMKNLTDEEYAERLGFLT' A
#
# COMPACT_ATOMS: atom_id res chain seq x y z
N MET A 1 -0.41 20.82 -10.28
CA MET A 1 -1.42 20.76 -11.36
C MET A 1 -2.24 19.51 -11.12
N PRO A 2 -3.57 19.51 -11.34
CA PRO A 2 -4.36 18.31 -11.12
C PRO A 2 -3.84 17.16 -12.00
N LEU A 3 -3.85 15.94 -11.47
CA LEU A 3 -3.47 14.74 -12.20
C LEU A 3 -4.38 14.53 -13.43
N PRO A 4 -3.86 13.91 -14.50
CA PRO A 4 -4.72 13.41 -15.58
C PRO A 4 -5.83 12.52 -15.00
N PRO A 5 -7.08 12.58 -15.50
CA PRO A 5 -8.20 11.83 -14.95
C PRO A 5 -7.94 10.32 -14.81
N GLU A 6 -7.24 9.74 -15.78
CA GLU A 6 -6.85 8.32 -15.78
C GLU A 6 -5.89 8.01 -14.63
N VAL A 7 -4.89 8.86 -14.40
CA VAL A 7 -3.91 8.69 -13.31
C VAL A 7 -4.60 8.85 -11.96
N GLN A 8 -5.49 9.84 -11.81
CA GLN A 8 -6.28 10.03 -10.60
C GLN A 8 -7.13 8.79 -10.28
N MET A 9 -7.73 8.15 -11.29
CA MET A 9 -8.50 6.92 -11.13
C MET A 9 -7.62 5.79 -10.57
N PHE A 10 -6.41 5.59 -11.11
CA PHE A 10 -5.49 4.57 -10.61
C PHE A 10 -5.02 4.85 -9.17
N VAL A 11 -4.72 6.11 -8.84
CA VAL A 11 -4.39 6.52 -7.48
C VAL A 11 -5.54 6.18 -6.52
N ASN A 12 -6.79 6.49 -6.88
CA ASN A 12 -7.96 6.19 -6.05
C ASN A 12 -8.14 4.69 -5.81
N ILE A 13 -7.99 3.87 -6.85
CA ILE A 13 -8.07 2.39 -6.75
C ILE A 13 -6.98 1.86 -5.82
N ALA A 14 -5.74 2.34 -5.98
CA ALA A 14 -4.62 1.92 -5.15
C ALA A 14 -4.79 2.35 -3.68
N ARG A 15 -5.28 3.57 -3.43
CA ARG A 15 -5.58 4.04 -2.07
C ARG A 15 -6.66 3.20 -1.38
N GLU A 16 -7.68 2.78 -2.12
CA GLU A 16 -8.72 1.91 -1.56
C GLU A 16 -8.16 0.54 -1.18
N ARG A 17 -7.27 -0.02 -2.01
CA ARG A 17 -6.53 -1.23 -1.67
C ARG A 17 -5.64 -1.04 -0.43
N ASP A 18 -4.91 0.06 -0.35
CA ASP A 18 -4.05 0.38 0.80
C ASP A 18 -4.86 0.47 2.11
N ARG A 19 -6.07 1.04 2.07
CA ARG A 19 -6.98 1.05 3.23
C ARG A 19 -7.34 -0.37 3.67
N GLY A 20 -7.62 -1.26 2.73
CA GLY A 20 -7.87 -2.68 3.01
C GLY A 20 -6.65 -3.36 3.64
N ASP A 21 -5.46 -3.13 3.09
CA ASP A 21 -4.20 -3.72 3.59
C ASP A 21 -3.89 -3.26 5.03
N LEU A 22 -4.21 -2.01 5.38
CA LEU A 22 -4.03 -1.47 6.74
C LEU A 22 -4.90 -2.16 7.80
N LEU A 23 -6.00 -2.81 7.42
CA LEU A 23 -6.84 -3.58 8.35
C LEU A 23 -6.15 -4.87 8.82
N PHE A 24 -5.15 -5.34 8.07
CA PHE A 24 -4.40 -6.56 8.34
C PHE A 24 -2.91 -6.23 8.54
N PRO A 25 -2.53 -5.62 9.68
CA PRO A 25 -1.17 -5.11 9.91
C PRO A 25 -0.09 -6.20 10.00
N SER A 26 -0.51 -7.46 10.09
CA SER A 26 0.37 -8.61 10.31
C SER A 26 -0.17 -9.85 9.62
N VAL A 27 0.73 -10.74 9.23
CA VAL A 27 0.41 -12.07 8.69
C VAL A 27 1.12 -13.13 9.53
N ASP A 28 0.52 -14.31 9.62
CA ASP A 28 1.17 -15.47 10.22
C ASP A 28 1.99 -16.19 9.15
N VAL A 29 3.28 -16.40 9.43
CA VAL A 29 4.18 -17.14 8.55
C VAL A 29 4.71 -18.41 9.25
N PRO A 30 5.04 -19.46 8.50
CA PRO A 30 5.69 -20.64 9.05
C PRO A 30 7.02 -20.27 9.70
N GLY A 31 7.13 -20.53 11.00
CA GLY A 31 8.34 -20.43 11.77
C GLY A 31 9.14 -21.72 11.79
N PRO A 32 10.35 -21.69 12.35
CA PRO A 32 11.12 -22.91 12.62
C PRO A 32 10.28 -23.89 13.46
N LEU A 33 10.43 -25.18 13.17
CA LEU A 33 9.78 -26.28 13.89
C LEU A 33 8.23 -26.30 13.79
N GLY A 34 7.64 -25.67 12.78
CA GLY A 34 6.19 -25.75 12.51
C GLY A 34 5.32 -24.83 13.36
N SER A 35 5.93 -23.92 14.11
CA SER A 35 5.23 -22.81 14.76
C SER A 35 4.72 -21.79 13.74
N LEU A 36 3.70 -20.99 14.09
CA LEU A 36 3.31 -19.80 13.34
C LEU A 36 3.93 -18.57 14.02
N ILE A 37 4.63 -17.75 13.25
CA ILE A 37 5.22 -16.49 13.70
C ILE A 37 4.44 -15.34 13.07
N ARG A 38 3.98 -14.43 13.92
CA ARG A 38 3.32 -13.20 13.46
C ARG A 38 4.39 -12.22 12.96
N GLN A 39 4.33 -11.87 11.69
CA GLN A 39 5.23 -10.89 11.06
C GLN A 39 4.44 -9.69 10.52
N PRO A 40 5.08 -8.50 10.37
CA PRO A 40 4.44 -7.36 9.71
C PRO A 40 3.97 -7.75 8.31
N ASN A 41 2.75 -7.36 7.96
CA ASN A 41 2.25 -7.56 6.60
C ASN A 41 2.98 -6.58 5.66
N PRO A 42 3.76 -7.05 4.67
CA PRO A 42 4.48 -6.17 3.75
C PRO A 42 3.55 -5.18 3.03
N ALA A 43 2.32 -5.59 2.70
CA ALA A 43 1.34 -4.73 2.05
C ALA A 43 0.87 -3.60 2.99
N ALA A 44 0.65 -3.91 4.28
CA ALA A 44 0.29 -2.91 5.28
C ALA A 44 1.45 -1.95 5.60
N VAL A 45 2.70 -2.44 5.57
CA VAL A 45 3.90 -1.61 5.73
C VAL A 45 3.97 -0.58 4.61
N ARG A 46 3.87 -1.01 3.36
CA ARG A 46 3.81 -0.09 2.21
C ARG A 46 2.64 0.89 2.33
N ALA A 47 1.43 0.41 2.60
CA ALA A 47 0.25 1.26 2.73
C ALA A 47 0.41 2.34 3.81
N ARG A 48 1.14 2.03 4.90
CA ARG A 48 1.45 2.99 5.96
C ARG A 48 2.42 4.07 5.50
N GLU A 49 3.42 3.73 4.69
CA GLU A 49 4.35 4.69 4.08
C GLU A 49 3.61 5.63 3.11
N MET A 50 2.67 5.08 2.33
CA MET A 50 1.93 5.81 1.30
C MET A 50 0.80 6.71 1.86
N LYS A 51 0.36 6.46 3.10
CA LYS A 51 -0.85 7.08 3.69
C LYS A 51 -0.84 8.62 3.68
N ASN A 52 0.34 9.22 3.88
CA ASN A 52 0.49 10.67 4.05
C ASN A 52 0.94 11.40 2.78
N LEU A 53 1.12 10.69 1.67
CA LEU A 53 1.54 11.29 0.40
C LEU A 53 0.38 12.08 -0.23
N THR A 54 0.71 13.15 -0.95
CA THR A 54 -0.24 13.80 -1.88
C THR A 54 -0.56 12.88 -3.03
N ASP A 55 -1.60 13.18 -3.82
CA ASP A 55 -1.95 12.34 -4.96
C ASP A 55 -0.85 12.33 -6.03
N GLU A 56 -0.15 13.44 -6.22
CA GLU A 56 1.01 13.52 -7.12
C GLU A 56 2.18 12.67 -6.65
N GLU A 57 2.57 12.78 -5.37
CA GLU A 57 3.64 11.97 -4.77
C GLU A 57 3.28 10.49 -4.80
N TYR A 58 2.01 10.17 -4.57
CA TYR A 58 1.50 8.80 -4.63
C TYR A 58 1.56 8.26 -6.07
N ALA A 59 1.17 9.07 -7.07
CA ALA A 59 1.24 8.71 -8.48
C ALA A 59 2.69 8.51 -8.95
N GLU A 60 3.62 9.37 -8.55
CA GLU A 60 5.06 9.22 -8.82
C GLU A 60 5.60 7.92 -8.20
N ARG A 61 5.22 7.64 -6.95
CA ARG A 61 5.64 6.41 -6.26
C ARG A 61 5.09 5.13 -6.89
N LEU A 62 3.94 5.22 -7.56
CA LEU A 62 3.39 4.15 -8.38
C LEU A 62 3.96 4.09 -9.80
N GLY A 63 4.76 5.08 -10.21
CA GLY A 63 5.35 5.15 -11.55
C GLY A 63 4.40 5.66 -12.63
N PHE A 64 3.32 6.36 -12.26
CA PHE A 64 2.39 6.98 -13.21
C PHE A 64 2.81 8.38 -13.65
N LEU A 65 3.74 9.00 -12.92
CA LEU A 65 4.40 10.24 -13.29
C LEU A 65 5.90 9.96 -13.37
N THR A 66 6.50 10.27 -14.51
CA THR A 66 7.95 10.21 -14.78
C THR A 66 8.37 11.46 -15.53
#